data_AF-A0A087DFF4-F1
#
_entry.id   AF-A0A087DFF4-F1
#
_cell.length_a   1.000
_cell.length_b   1.000
_cell.length_c   1.000
_cell.angle_alpha   90.00
_cell.angle_beta   90.00
_cell.angle_gamma   90.00
#
_symmetry.space_group_name_H-M   'P 1'
#
loop_
_entity.id
_entity.type
_entity.pdbx_description
1 polymer ?
#
loop_
_entity_poly.entity_id
_entity_poly.type
_entity_poly.pdbx_seq_one_letter_code
_entity_poly.pdbx_strand_id
1 'polypeptide(L)'
;MAECDNGGTTPNGIETLRAAANGNATEPAPRKRAGGLRITGAGFKSEIFDHWGESPKEEVTRSPLADDAAKHRDDFAASLPGERLVIPAGAIRFRTNDVTYNFRVSTPFAHLTGLGGDIEPGPVLVINPVVNADGTVGHHDVLYVAPAIGHDNPRFYSDAMHGEFWVGPAPDLADYTTMTGIETRDIASLAGDLAEQVGPKGLRLRVFRGADPAVESTVDRIRLETGLGDADANMPLDQVLEEREDELRIIKTPREIEQIREAIRATERGFERVADVISLAPKVRRGERLIESVFMGSCRYEANDVSFETVVGSGRRSTFLHYMINNHPVSEGDAVVLDAGAESQYLYAADVTRTLPVSGHYSPAQRRVAEAVLAASDAAIAAANKPGARYRDLMAAAMDSIAHSLEDMGILTVSAAESLKPDGEQHCRWLYHGTGHHLGLDCHDAQHARDEYYPDAELKPGMVFTMEPGLYFHDNDLLVPEEYRGIGVRLEDDLLVTDSGEVVILSDGVPRSPEGIEAWMAEHGPERYIADLTGFDPKD
;
A
#
# COMPACT_ATOMS: atom_id res chain seq x y z
N MET A 1 17.90 -28.81 41.80
CA MET A 1 18.44 -27.56 42.36
C MET A 1 19.75 -27.28 41.65
N ALA A 2 19.68 -26.51 40.56
CA ALA A 2 20.82 -25.85 39.96
C ALA A 2 20.34 -24.40 39.80
N GLU A 3 20.93 -23.51 40.59
CA GLU A 3 20.65 -22.07 40.53
C GLU A 3 21.19 -21.53 39.21
N CYS A 4 20.32 -20.90 38.43
CA CYS A 4 20.70 -20.12 37.28
C CYS A 4 21.49 -18.89 37.75
N ASP A 5 22.77 -18.85 37.38
CA ASP A 5 23.67 -17.71 37.56
C ASP A 5 23.21 -16.57 36.64
N ASN A 6 22.43 -15.64 37.20
CA ASN A 6 22.06 -14.40 36.52
C ASN A 6 23.35 -13.58 36.34
N GLY A 7 23.86 -13.53 35.11
CA GLY A 7 25.03 -12.75 34.68
C GLY A 7 24.86 -11.24 34.82
N GLY A 8 24.57 -10.77 36.02
CA GLY A 8 24.69 -9.37 36.40
C GLY A 8 26.16 -8.99 36.36
N THR A 9 26.49 -7.98 35.57
CA THR A 9 27.80 -7.32 35.65
C THR A 9 28.01 -6.91 37.11
N THR A 10 29.01 -7.50 37.76
CA THR A 10 29.39 -7.08 39.11
C THR A 10 29.67 -5.57 39.10
N PRO A 11 29.47 -4.84 40.22
CA PRO A 11 29.72 -3.39 40.28
C PRO A 11 31.08 -2.97 39.67
N ASN A 12 32.11 -3.82 39.83
CA ASN A 12 33.44 -3.65 39.24
C ASN A 12 33.46 -3.70 37.70
N GLY A 13 32.55 -4.45 37.06
CA GLY A 13 32.44 -4.56 35.61
C GLY A 13 31.93 -3.26 34.98
N ILE A 14 30.91 -2.63 35.54
CA ILE A 14 30.38 -1.34 35.04
C ILE A 14 31.41 -0.22 35.24
N GLU A 15 32.10 -0.19 36.38
CA GLU A 15 33.17 0.79 36.61
C GLU A 15 34.33 0.62 35.63
N THR A 16 34.72 -0.63 35.32
CA THR A 16 35.74 -0.92 34.30
C THR A 16 35.30 -0.49 32.90
N LEU A 17 34.04 -0.74 32.53
CA LEU A 17 33.47 -0.30 31.26
C LEU A 17 33.39 1.24 31.16
N ARG A 18 33.00 1.93 32.25
CA ARG A 18 33.00 3.40 32.32
C ARG A 18 34.42 3.98 32.24
N ALA A 19 35.38 3.37 32.92
CA ALA A 19 36.78 3.78 32.85
C ALA A 19 37.34 3.62 31.42
N ALA A 20 37.00 2.53 30.72
CA ALA A 20 37.34 2.35 29.31
C ALA A 20 36.63 3.38 28.41
N ALA A 21 35.35 3.66 28.67
CA ALA A 21 34.56 4.62 27.91
C ALA A 21 35.00 6.09 28.12
N ASN A 22 35.62 6.43 29.25
CA ASN A 22 36.17 7.78 29.49
C ASN A 22 37.26 8.16 28.48
N GLY A 23 37.91 7.18 27.83
CA GLY A 23 38.87 7.42 26.76
C GLY A 23 38.24 7.60 25.38
N ASN A 24 36.94 7.37 25.23
CA ASN A 24 36.24 7.58 23.98
C ASN A 24 36.11 9.08 23.70
N ALA A 25 36.29 9.47 22.44
CA ALA A 25 35.94 10.82 22.03
C ALA A 25 34.44 11.04 22.23
N THR A 26 34.08 12.01 23.05
CA THR A 26 32.68 12.43 23.28
C THR A 26 32.28 13.59 22.39
N GLU A 27 33.25 14.26 21.77
CA GLU A 27 33.03 15.31 20.80
C GLU A 27 33.36 14.79 19.40
N PRO A 28 32.45 14.90 18.42
CA PRO A 28 32.78 14.57 17.05
C PRO A 28 33.86 15.53 16.56
N ALA A 29 34.83 15.03 15.81
CA ALA A 29 35.76 15.89 15.09
C ALA A 29 34.96 16.89 14.22
N PRO A 30 35.43 18.13 14.03
CA PRO A 30 34.72 19.13 13.22
C PRO A 30 34.29 18.54 11.88
N ARG A 31 32.98 18.54 11.60
CA ARG A 31 32.37 17.91 10.42
C ARG A 31 33.13 18.32 9.15
N LYS A 32 33.88 17.39 8.57
CA LYS A 32 34.18 17.43 7.13
C LYS A 32 32.95 16.84 6.44
N ARG A 33 32.05 17.67 5.91
CA ARG A 33 31.03 17.17 4.98
C ARG A 33 31.79 16.57 3.79
N ALA A 34 31.76 15.25 3.64
CA ALA A 34 32.36 14.62 2.49
C ALA A 34 31.62 15.10 1.22
N GLY A 35 32.36 15.57 0.21
CA GLY A 35 31.83 15.86 -1.13
C GLY A 35 31.12 17.21 -1.36
N GLY A 36 30.64 17.91 -0.32
CA GLY A 36 29.86 19.15 -0.50
C GLY A 36 30.69 20.43 -0.68
N LEU A 37 30.31 21.28 -1.65
CA LEU A 37 30.87 22.63 -1.83
C LEU A 37 30.53 23.53 -0.63
N ARG A 38 31.55 24.12 0.02
CA ARG A 38 31.36 25.07 1.13
C ARG A 38 31.32 26.50 0.60
N ILE A 39 30.15 26.95 0.16
CA ILE A 39 29.96 28.29 -0.38
C ILE A 39 29.91 29.32 0.75
N THR A 40 30.90 30.21 0.80
CA THR A 40 30.99 31.29 1.81
C THR A 40 31.30 32.66 1.20
N GLY A 41 31.46 32.73 -0.12
CA GLY A 41 31.84 33.96 -0.81
C GLY A 41 30.75 35.02 -0.75
N ALA A 42 31.13 36.27 -0.45
CA ALA A 42 30.21 37.40 -0.41
C ALA A 42 29.58 37.69 -1.79
N GLY A 43 30.35 37.54 -2.88
CA GLY A 43 29.86 37.74 -4.24
C GLY A 43 28.73 36.77 -4.63
N PHE A 44 28.85 35.50 -4.24
CA PHE A 44 27.76 34.54 -4.43
C PHE A 44 26.50 34.98 -3.68
N LYS A 45 26.64 35.39 -2.41
CA LYS A 45 25.49 35.82 -1.60
C LYS A 45 24.82 37.09 -2.12
N SER A 46 25.54 37.97 -2.82
CA SER A 46 24.96 39.16 -3.45
C SER A 46 24.22 38.86 -4.76
N GLU A 47 24.47 37.72 -5.40
CA GLU A 47 23.86 37.37 -6.69
C GLU A 47 22.77 36.30 -6.55
N ILE A 48 22.92 35.32 -5.64
CA ILE A 48 22.04 34.15 -5.58
C ILE A 48 20.56 34.45 -5.27
N PHE A 49 20.24 35.61 -4.71
CA PHE A 49 18.87 36.01 -4.37
C PHE A 49 18.29 37.06 -5.33
N ASP A 50 19.07 37.55 -6.29
CA ASP A 50 18.67 38.62 -7.22
C ASP A 50 18.74 38.11 -8.67
N HIS A 51 18.17 38.85 -9.61
CA HIS A 51 18.18 38.55 -11.04
C HIS A 51 17.48 37.24 -11.47
N TRP A 52 16.57 36.71 -10.64
CA TRP A 52 15.64 35.65 -11.02
C TRP A 52 14.41 36.23 -11.75
N GLY A 53 13.93 35.53 -12.79
CA GLY A 53 12.62 35.79 -13.37
C GLY A 53 11.50 35.13 -12.56
N GLU A 54 10.25 35.26 -13.00
CA GLU A 54 9.14 34.47 -12.43
C GLU A 54 9.39 32.98 -12.68
N SER A 55 9.30 32.18 -11.62
CA SER A 55 9.35 30.72 -11.71
C SER A 55 8.12 30.23 -12.47
N PRO A 56 8.27 29.42 -13.54
CA PRO A 56 7.13 28.83 -14.21
C PRO A 56 6.49 27.80 -13.27
N LYS A 57 5.42 28.19 -12.60
CA LYS A 57 4.56 27.29 -11.82
C LYS A 57 3.54 26.66 -12.75
N GLU A 58 3.29 25.36 -12.58
CA GLU A 58 2.15 24.72 -13.24
C GLU A 58 0.85 25.29 -12.69
N GLU A 59 -0.19 25.34 -13.53
CA GLU A 59 -1.51 25.78 -13.09
C GLU A 59 -2.08 24.76 -12.12
N VAL A 60 -2.29 25.19 -10.88
CA VAL A 60 -2.85 24.33 -9.84
C VAL A 60 -4.34 24.20 -10.05
N THR A 61 -4.80 22.96 -10.17
CA THR A 61 -6.21 22.62 -10.34
C THR A 61 -6.76 21.94 -9.09
N ARG A 62 -8.08 22.04 -8.89
CA ARG A 62 -8.76 21.34 -7.81
C ARG A 62 -8.62 19.83 -8.00
N SER A 63 -8.31 19.09 -6.94
CA SER A 63 -8.28 17.64 -7.00
C SER A 63 -9.66 17.08 -7.39
N PRO A 64 -9.73 16.05 -8.24
CA PRO A 64 -10.98 15.40 -8.60
C PRO A 64 -11.66 14.71 -7.40
N LEU A 65 -10.91 14.41 -6.33
CA LEU A 65 -11.39 13.75 -5.11
C LEU A 65 -11.67 14.73 -3.97
N ALA A 66 -11.46 16.04 -4.16
CA ALA A 66 -11.58 17.03 -3.08
C ALA A 66 -12.99 17.08 -2.46
N ASP A 67 -14.04 16.85 -3.25
CA ASP A 67 -15.42 16.86 -2.78
C ASP A 67 -15.80 15.55 -2.07
N ASP A 68 -15.28 14.41 -2.50
CA ASP A 68 -15.41 13.12 -1.79
C ASP A 68 -14.70 13.22 -0.44
N ALA A 69 -13.47 13.73 -0.43
CA ALA A 69 -12.69 13.95 0.77
C ALA A 69 -13.39 14.88 1.77
N ALA A 70 -14.11 15.91 1.30
CA ALA A 70 -14.93 16.75 2.17
C ALA A 70 -16.03 15.96 2.86
N LYS A 71 -16.75 15.11 2.13
CA LYS A 71 -17.75 14.22 2.71
C LYS A 71 -17.14 13.21 3.68
N HIS A 72 -15.96 12.68 3.37
CA HIS A 72 -15.25 11.76 4.25
C HIS A 72 -14.85 12.43 5.56
N ARG A 73 -14.40 13.69 5.53
CA ARG A 73 -14.14 14.48 6.75
C ARG A 73 -15.41 14.71 7.58
N ASP A 74 -16.55 14.99 6.94
CA ASP A 74 -17.84 15.12 7.63
C ASP A 74 -18.19 13.82 8.38
N ASP A 75 -18.10 12.68 7.70
CA ASP A 75 -18.41 11.36 8.27
C ASP A 75 -17.39 10.96 9.36
N PHE A 76 -16.11 11.27 9.16
CA PHE A 76 -15.05 11.01 10.14
C PHE A 76 -15.20 11.83 11.41
N ALA A 77 -15.46 13.14 11.28
CA ALA A 77 -15.71 14.03 12.41
C ALA A 77 -16.97 13.61 13.18
N ALA A 78 -18.02 13.14 12.48
CA ALA A 78 -19.24 12.62 13.10
C ALA A 78 -19.01 11.31 13.89
N SER A 79 -18.01 10.51 13.49
CA SER A 79 -17.65 9.27 14.19
C SER A 79 -16.90 9.50 15.51
N LEU A 80 -16.23 10.66 15.65
CA LEU A 80 -15.45 11.07 16.83
C LEU A 80 -15.79 12.52 17.24
N PRO A 81 -17.06 12.81 17.58
CA PRO A 81 -17.52 14.18 17.75
C PRO A 81 -16.88 14.85 18.96
N GLY A 82 -16.45 16.11 18.77
CA GLY A 82 -15.91 16.93 19.86
C GLY A 82 -14.42 16.71 20.17
N GLU A 83 -13.71 15.91 19.37
CA GLU A 83 -12.27 15.67 19.52
C GLU A 83 -11.47 16.32 18.38
N ARG A 84 -10.23 16.77 18.67
CA ARG A 84 -9.31 17.29 17.65
C ARG A 84 -8.50 16.14 17.07
N LEU A 85 -8.57 15.97 15.75
CA LEU A 85 -7.93 14.87 15.03
C LEU A 85 -6.75 15.41 14.21
N VAL A 86 -5.58 14.77 14.32
CA VAL A 86 -4.34 15.17 13.64
C VAL A 86 -3.94 14.07 12.66
N ILE A 87 -3.87 14.43 11.38
CA ILE A 87 -3.62 13.51 10.27
C ILE A 87 -2.39 14.01 9.51
N PRO A 88 -1.18 13.49 9.79
CA PRO A 88 0.04 13.89 9.09
C PRO A 88 0.12 13.25 7.69
N ALA A 89 0.57 14.00 6.68
CA ALA A 89 0.91 13.46 5.36
C ALA A 89 2.06 12.45 5.42
N GLY A 90 2.94 12.58 6.41
CA GLY A 90 4.08 11.69 6.61
C GLY A 90 5.42 12.37 6.36
N ALA A 91 6.50 11.62 6.60
CA ALA A 91 7.87 12.11 6.50
C ALA A 91 8.74 11.26 5.57
N ILE A 92 9.75 11.90 4.96
CA ILE A 92 10.75 11.26 4.09
C ILE A 92 11.34 10.01 4.76
N ARG A 93 11.39 8.91 4.01
CA ARG A 93 12.11 7.69 4.39
C ARG A 93 13.42 7.60 3.63
N PHE A 94 14.52 7.39 4.35
CA PHE A 94 15.86 7.29 3.78
C PHE A 94 16.20 5.85 3.45
N ARG A 95 16.70 5.63 2.23
CA ARG A 95 17.25 4.35 1.78
C ARG A 95 18.66 4.15 2.31
N THR A 96 19.53 5.12 2.08
CA THR A 96 20.89 5.12 2.61
C THR A 96 21.41 6.55 2.66
N ASN A 97 21.81 7.00 3.85
CA ASN A 97 22.35 8.35 4.06
C ASN A 97 21.41 9.47 3.55
N ASP A 98 21.79 10.17 2.49
CA ASP A 98 21.08 11.27 1.83
C ASP A 98 20.23 10.83 0.63
N VAL A 99 20.16 9.52 0.35
CA VAL A 99 19.30 8.96 -0.69
C VAL A 99 17.98 8.54 -0.08
N THR A 100 16.88 9.10 -0.59
CA THR A 100 15.51 8.83 -0.14
C THR A 100 14.86 7.74 -0.98
N TYR A 101 13.83 7.10 -0.42
CA TYR A 101 12.82 6.44 -1.25
C TYR A 101 11.94 7.50 -1.91
N ASN A 102 11.18 7.10 -2.93
CA ASN A 102 10.07 7.92 -3.40
C ASN A 102 9.11 8.13 -2.23
N PHE A 103 8.67 9.37 -2.02
CA PHE A 103 7.72 9.66 -0.97
C PHE A 103 6.33 9.21 -1.42
N ARG A 104 5.61 8.54 -0.51
CA ARG A 104 4.21 8.21 -0.65
C ARG A 104 3.49 8.80 0.55
N VAL A 105 2.49 9.63 0.30
CA VAL A 105 1.70 10.26 1.36
C VAL A 105 0.93 9.19 2.14
N SER A 106 0.68 9.45 3.43
CA SER A 106 -0.06 8.56 4.29
C SER A 106 -1.50 8.42 3.78
N THR A 107 -2.01 7.19 3.86
CA THR A 107 -3.33 6.89 3.34
C THR A 107 -4.48 7.68 3.96
N PRO A 108 -4.59 7.84 5.30
CA PRO A 108 -5.65 8.66 5.89
C PRO A 108 -5.56 10.13 5.45
N PHE A 109 -4.35 10.65 5.22
CA PHE A 109 -4.20 12.00 4.71
C PHE A 109 -4.69 12.10 3.26
N ALA A 110 -4.31 11.17 2.39
CA ALA A 110 -4.75 11.12 1.00
C ALA A 110 -6.29 11.05 0.92
N HIS A 111 -6.90 10.13 1.67
CA HIS A 111 -8.35 9.93 1.74
C HIS A 111 -9.10 11.19 2.20
N LEU A 112 -8.62 11.84 3.27
CA LEU A 112 -9.31 12.97 3.90
C LEU A 112 -8.98 14.32 3.25
N THR A 113 -7.99 14.42 2.36
CA THR A 113 -7.67 15.66 1.62
C THR A 113 -7.98 15.58 0.13
N GLY A 114 -8.11 14.36 -0.41
CA GLY A 114 -8.22 14.09 -1.84
C GLY A 114 -6.91 14.27 -2.59
N LEU A 115 -5.77 14.36 -1.90
CA LEU A 115 -4.46 14.54 -2.54
C LEU A 115 -3.76 13.20 -2.82
N GLY A 116 -2.95 13.15 -3.88
CA GLY A 116 -2.31 11.93 -4.40
C GLY A 116 -0.77 11.92 -4.39
N GLY A 117 -0.17 11.14 -5.29
CA GLY A 117 1.25 10.76 -5.32
C GLY A 117 2.28 11.87 -5.53
N ASP A 118 1.86 13.10 -5.86
CA ASP A 118 2.74 14.23 -6.16
C ASP A 118 2.83 15.27 -5.03
N ILE A 119 2.36 14.95 -3.82
CA ILE A 119 2.45 15.84 -2.66
C ILE A 119 3.75 15.65 -1.90
N GLU A 120 4.34 16.76 -1.45
CA GLU A 120 5.52 16.76 -0.60
C GLU A 120 5.24 16.29 0.84
N PRO A 121 6.23 15.70 1.53
CA PRO A 121 6.13 15.33 2.94
C PRO A 121 5.97 16.56 3.86
N GLY A 122 5.36 16.34 5.03
CA GLY A 122 5.25 17.35 6.09
C GLY A 122 3.91 18.09 6.25
N PRO A 123 3.00 18.20 5.26
CA PRO A 123 1.67 18.74 5.52
C PRO A 123 0.92 17.99 6.62
N VAL A 124 0.05 18.69 7.35
CA VAL A 124 -0.76 18.10 8.43
C VAL A 124 -2.18 18.60 8.32
N LEU A 125 -3.13 17.70 8.11
CA LEU A 125 -4.56 18.01 8.22
C LEU A 125 -4.95 17.95 9.70
N VAL A 126 -5.66 18.97 10.16
CA VAL A 126 -6.26 19.00 11.51
C VAL A 126 -7.75 19.27 11.38
N ILE A 127 -8.55 18.32 11.87
CA ILE A 127 -10.01 18.44 11.98
C ILE A 127 -10.32 18.94 13.39
N ASN A 128 -10.77 20.19 13.51
CA ASN A 128 -11.10 20.80 14.80
C ASN A 128 -12.59 20.70 15.08
N PRO A 129 -13.03 20.30 16.28
CA PRO A 129 -14.43 20.34 16.63
C PRO A 129 -14.89 21.80 16.84
N VAL A 130 -16.09 22.13 16.38
CA VAL A 130 -16.73 23.43 16.62
C VAL A 130 -18.16 23.25 17.11
N VAL A 131 -18.69 24.27 17.76
CA VAL A 131 -20.12 24.36 18.09
C VAL A 131 -20.78 25.27 17.08
N ASN A 132 -21.71 24.72 16.30
CA ASN A 132 -22.50 25.47 15.33
C ASN A 132 -23.45 26.44 16.03
N ALA A 133 -23.98 27.43 15.29
CA ALA A 133 -24.89 28.43 15.83
C ALA A 133 -26.19 27.83 16.41
N ASP A 134 -26.58 26.63 15.98
CA ASP A 134 -27.73 25.87 16.47
C ASP A 134 -27.42 24.99 17.70
N GLY A 135 -26.17 24.99 18.17
CA GLY A 135 -25.70 24.20 19.31
C GLY A 135 -25.29 22.76 18.96
N THR A 136 -25.33 22.36 17.70
CA THR A 136 -24.80 21.06 17.25
C THR A 136 -23.27 21.07 17.19
N VAL A 137 -22.65 19.89 17.29
CA VAL A 137 -21.20 19.74 17.11
C VAL A 137 -20.93 19.54 15.62
N GLY A 138 -20.07 20.40 15.07
CA GLY A 138 -19.52 20.27 13.72
C GLY A 138 -18.00 20.22 13.77
N HIS A 139 -17.36 20.47 12.63
CA HIS A 139 -15.91 20.61 12.54
C HIS A 139 -15.49 21.79 11.67
N HIS A 140 -14.22 22.16 11.80
CA HIS A 140 -13.52 23.13 10.98
C HIS A 140 -12.12 22.61 10.67
N ASP A 141 -11.84 22.40 9.39
CA ASP A 141 -10.63 21.74 8.92
C ASP A 141 -9.57 22.76 8.55
N VAL A 142 -8.34 22.51 8.96
CA VAL A 142 -7.18 23.33 8.60
C VAL A 142 -6.06 22.43 8.11
N LEU A 143 -5.51 22.76 6.95
CA LEU A 143 -4.35 22.10 6.37
C LEU A 143 -3.09 22.94 6.64
N TYR A 144 -2.20 22.44 7.46
CA TYR A 144 -0.94 23.10 7.78
C TYR A 144 0.14 22.68 6.80
N VAL A 145 0.80 23.63 6.17
CA VAL A 145 1.79 23.40 5.11
C VAL A 145 2.98 24.33 5.31
N ALA A 146 4.18 23.84 5.00
CA ALA A 146 5.36 24.70 4.95
C ALA A 146 5.25 25.65 3.74
N PRO A 147 5.44 26.97 3.89
CA PRO A 147 5.44 27.86 2.74
C PRO A 147 6.62 27.54 1.80
N ALA A 148 6.39 27.72 0.50
CA ALA A 148 7.42 27.56 -0.52
C ALA A 148 8.65 28.44 -0.20
N ILE A 149 9.85 27.89 -0.45
CA ILE A 149 11.11 28.55 -0.12
C ILE A 149 11.73 29.14 -1.39
N GLY A 150 11.16 30.27 -1.82
CA GLY A 150 11.62 31.04 -2.97
C GLY A 150 12.85 31.92 -2.68
N HIS A 151 13.28 32.68 -3.69
CA HIS A 151 14.50 33.49 -3.66
C HIS A 151 14.48 34.67 -2.66
N ASP A 152 13.34 34.96 -2.04
CA ASP A 152 13.20 35.93 -0.94
C ASP A 152 13.60 35.35 0.42
N ASN A 153 13.81 34.03 0.50
CA ASN A 153 14.17 33.31 1.71
C ASN A 153 15.64 32.86 1.70
N PRO A 154 16.44 33.11 2.76
CA PRO A 154 17.82 32.62 2.85
C PRO A 154 17.97 31.09 2.68
N ARG A 155 16.90 30.34 2.94
CA ARG A 155 16.84 28.89 2.75
C ARG A 155 16.79 28.47 1.27
N PHE A 156 16.44 29.36 0.33
CA PHE A 156 16.32 29.11 -1.11
C PHE A 156 17.40 28.18 -1.67
N TYR A 157 18.67 28.49 -1.40
CA TYR A 157 19.80 27.67 -1.82
C TYR A 157 20.44 26.89 -0.65
N SER A 158 20.23 27.31 0.59
CA SER A 158 20.93 26.72 1.74
C SER A 158 20.28 25.44 2.26
N ASP A 159 19.00 25.22 1.90
CA ASP A 159 18.21 24.04 2.23
C ASP A 159 18.03 23.18 0.98
N ALA A 160 18.89 22.17 0.83
CA ALA A 160 18.88 21.31 -0.36
C ALA A 160 17.62 20.43 -0.48
N MET A 161 16.81 20.33 0.57
CA MET A 161 15.64 19.46 0.60
C MET A 161 14.33 20.18 0.34
N HIS A 162 14.28 21.50 0.55
CA HIS A 162 13.02 22.27 0.44
C HIS A 162 13.18 23.59 -0.31
N GLY A 163 14.42 24.03 -0.57
CA GLY A 163 14.69 25.26 -1.30
C GLY A 163 14.39 25.09 -2.78
N GLU A 164 13.60 25.99 -3.38
CA GLU A 164 13.16 25.86 -4.78
C GLU A 164 14.34 25.86 -5.79
N PHE A 165 15.51 26.35 -5.38
CA PHE A 165 16.75 26.22 -6.15
C PHE A 165 17.11 24.76 -6.46
N TRP A 166 16.75 23.83 -5.56
CA TRP A 166 17.12 22.42 -5.61
C TRP A 166 15.98 21.52 -6.05
N VAL A 167 14.79 21.76 -5.52
CA VAL A 167 13.62 20.88 -5.71
C VAL A 167 12.62 21.41 -6.73
N GLY A 168 12.85 22.63 -7.25
CA GLY A 168 11.92 23.30 -8.14
C GLY A 168 10.81 24.06 -7.40
N PRO A 169 9.92 24.74 -8.13
CA PRO A 169 8.82 25.49 -7.54
C PRO A 169 7.85 24.58 -6.78
N ALA A 170 7.46 24.98 -5.57
CA ALA A 170 6.51 24.24 -4.76
C ALA A 170 5.12 24.93 -4.71
N PRO A 171 4.03 24.16 -4.52
CA PRO A 171 2.72 24.73 -4.26
C PRO A 171 2.75 25.60 -2.99
N ASP A 172 2.13 26.77 -3.04
CA ASP A 172 1.98 27.63 -1.88
C ASP A 172 0.65 27.39 -1.12
N LEU A 173 0.42 28.16 -0.06
CA LEU A 173 -0.78 28.01 0.77
C LEU A 173 -2.09 28.17 -0.04
N ALA A 174 -2.13 29.10 -1.00
CA ALA A 174 -3.31 29.33 -1.82
C ALA A 174 -3.51 28.20 -2.84
N ASP A 175 -2.42 27.62 -3.34
CA ASP A 175 -2.44 26.44 -4.20
C ASP A 175 -3.09 25.24 -3.47
N TYR A 176 -2.65 24.92 -2.26
CA TYR A 176 -3.26 23.85 -1.45
C TYR A 176 -4.74 24.11 -1.13
N THR A 177 -5.11 25.39 -0.91
CA THR A 177 -6.54 25.77 -0.74
C THR A 177 -7.32 25.49 -2.01
N THR A 178 -6.75 25.79 -3.18
CA THR A 178 -7.38 25.53 -4.48
C THR A 178 -7.56 24.04 -4.72
N MET A 179 -6.52 23.24 -4.43
CA MET A 179 -6.52 21.78 -4.61
C MET A 179 -7.58 21.10 -3.75
N THR A 180 -7.72 21.50 -2.49
CA THR A 180 -8.49 20.76 -1.48
C THR A 180 -9.81 21.44 -1.09
N GLY A 181 -9.91 22.76 -1.21
CA GLY A 181 -10.97 23.57 -0.61
C GLY A 181 -10.87 23.74 0.90
N ILE A 182 -9.75 23.34 1.52
CA ILE A 182 -9.51 23.44 2.97
C ILE A 182 -8.78 24.76 3.25
N GLU A 183 -9.08 25.40 4.38
CA GLU A 183 -8.28 26.54 4.87
C GLU A 183 -6.84 26.08 5.10
N THR A 184 -5.86 26.80 4.53
CA THR A 184 -4.45 26.49 4.74
C THR A 184 -3.76 27.48 5.67
N ARG A 185 -2.81 26.97 6.47
CA ARG A 185 -1.97 27.78 7.37
C ARG A 185 -0.51 27.35 7.31
N ASP A 186 0.37 28.25 7.73
CA ASP A 186 1.78 27.94 7.88
C ASP A 186 1.98 26.88 8.98
N ILE A 187 2.70 25.81 8.66
CA ILE A 187 3.07 24.73 9.60
C ILE A 187 3.74 25.24 10.88
N ALA A 188 4.37 26.42 10.84
CA ALA A 188 4.95 27.06 12.01
C ALA A 188 3.93 27.37 13.13
N SER A 189 2.63 27.54 12.82
CA SER A 189 1.59 27.76 13.83
C SER A 189 1.01 26.46 14.42
N LEU A 190 1.27 25.30 13.79
CA LEU A 190 0.65 24.02 14.14
C LEU A 190 0.74 23.71 15.64
N ALA A 191 1.94 23.80 16.24
CA ALA A 191 2.11 23.42 17.64
C ALA A 191 1.31 24.31 18.61
N GLY A 192 1.14 25.60 18.29
CA GLY A 192 0.33 26.53 19.07
C GLY A 192 -1.16 26.21 18.94
N ASP A 193 -1.62 26.04 17.70
CA ASP A 193 -3.02 25.78 17.38
C ASP A 193 -3.47 24.41 17.93
N LEU A 194 -2.61 23.39 17.88
CA LEU A 194 -2.87 22.08 18.47
C LEU A 194 -3.02 22.13 19.99
N ALA A 195 -2.29 23.00 20.69
CA ALA A 195 -2.34 23.13 22.15
C ALA A 195 -3.56 23.91 22.65
N GLU A 196 -4.22 24.67 21.77
CA GLU A 196 -5.32 25.54 22.16
C GLU A 196 -6.48 24.72 22.75
N GLN A 197 -6.88 25.06 23.98
CA GLN A 197 -8.01 24.45 24.71
C GLN A 197 -7.88 22.94 24.98
N VAL A 198 -6.69 22.33 24.78
CA VAL A 198 -6.46 20.91 25.09
C VAL A 198 -6.27 20.70 26.59
N GLY A 199 -6.85 19.62 27.12
CA GLY A 199 -6.61 19.19 28.51
C GLY A 199 -7.79 18.41 29.11
N PRO A 200 -7.70 17.96 30.37
CA PRO A 200 -8.69 17.09 31.01
C PRO A 200 -10.13 17.65 31.08
N LYS A 201 -10.29 18.97 30.97
CA LYS A 201 -11.58 19.68 30.93
C LYS A 201 -11.82 20.40 29.59
N GLY A 202 -10.96 20.16 28.62
CA GLY A 202 -10.97 20.78 27.31
C GLY A 202 -11.05 19.71 26.22
N LEU A 203 -10.46 20.02 25.07
CA LEU A 203 -10.42 19.13 23.92
C LEU A 203 -9.49 17.95 24.17
N ARG A 204 -9.94 16.77 23.71
CA ARG A 204 -9.04 15.64 23.47
C ARG A 204 -8.32 15.84 22.14
N LEU A 205 -7.12 15.30 22.07
CA LEU A 205 -6.24 15.37 20.91
C LEU A 205 -5.88 13.94 20.51
N ARG A 206 -6.12 13.55 19.25
CA ARG A 206 -5.75 12.25 18.64
C ARG A 206 -4.82 12.45 17.45
N VAL A 207 -3.96 11.47 17.19
CA VAL A 207 -3.01 11.52 16.08
C VAL A 207 -2.87 10.16 15.41
N PHE A 208 -2.82 10.14 14.08
CA PHE A 208 -2.41 8.94 13.33
C PHE A 208 -0.95 8.63 13.58
N ARG A 209 -0.66 7.41 14.02
CA ARG A 209 0.70 6.97 14.35
C ARG A 209 1.41 6.41 13.13
N GLY A 210 2.75 6.43 13.14
CA GLY A 210 3.60 5.84 12.10
C GLY A 210 3.81 6.70 10.85
N ALA A 211 3.06 7.80 10.69
CA ALA A 211 3.19 8.70 9.54
C ALA A 211 4.39 9.65 9.69
N ASP A 212 4.37 10.50 10.73
CA ASP A 212 5.36 11.54 10.97
C ASP A 212 5.79 11.60 12.46
N PRO A 213 7.00 11.08 12.80
CA PRO A 213 7.51 11.08 14.17
C PRO A 213 7.64 12.46 14.81
N ALA A 214 7.86 13.53 14.03
CA ALA A 214 8.00 14.89 14.57
C ALA A 214 6.64 15.48 14.97
N VAL A 215 5.60 15.22 14.17
CA VAL A 215 4.21 15.60 14.51
C VAL A 215 3.72 14.80 15.71
N GLU A 216 3.97 13.49 15.72
CA GLU A 216 3.64 12.62 16.87
C GLU A 216 4.31 13.10 18.16
N SER A 217 5.61 13.40 18.11
CA SER A 217 6.34 13.93 19.26
C SER A 217 5.78 15.27 19.74
N THR A 218 5.29 16.11 18.82
CA THR A 218 4.65 17.39 19.15
C THR A 218 3.32 17.15 19.87
N VAL A 219 2.49 16.23 19.38
CA VAL A 219 1.21 15.86 20.00
C VAL A 219 1.42 15.25 21.38
N ASP A 220 2.36 14.33 21.54
CA ASP A 220 2.64 13.68 22.82
C ASP A 220 3.15 14.66 23.86
N ARG A 221 4.02 15.60 23.44
CA ARG A 221 4.46 16.69 24.31
C ARG A 221 3.26 17.55 24.77
N ILE A 222 2.36 17.92 23.87
CA ILE A 222 1.15 18.70 24.21
C ILE A 222 0.26 17.94 25.19
N ARG A 223 0.02 16.64 24.95
CA ARG A 223 -0.77 15.78 25.85
C ARG A 223 -0.16 15.71 27.25
N LEU A 224 1.16 15.53 27.34
CA LEU A 224 1.89 15.54 28.61
C LEU A 224 1.80 16.89 29.33
N GLU A 225 2.07 17.99 28.64
CA GLU A 225 2.05 19.35 29.20
C GLU A 225 0.65 19.77 29.67
N THR A 226 -0.41 19.29 28.99
CA THR A 226 -1.82 19.59 29.31
C THR A 226 -2.46 18.60 30.28
N GLY A 227 -1.78 17.51 30.62
CA GLY A 227 -2.26 16.51 31.59
C GLY A 227 -3.19 15.43 31.02
N LEU A 228 -3.15 15.17 29.71
CA LEU A 228 -3.86 14.07 29.05
C LEU A 228 -3.11 12.73 29.08
N GLY A 229 -1.90 12.67 29.64
CA GLY A 229 -1.08 11.46 29.72
C GLY A 229 -0.01 11.39 28.62
N ASP A 230 0.80 10.33 28.65
CA ASP A 230 1.83 10.04 27.67
C ASP A 230 1.28 9.29 26.44
N ALA A 231 2.19 8.90 25.54
CA ALA A 231 1.87 8.15 24.34
C ALA A 231 1.19 6.80 24.67
N ASP A 232 1.71 6.05 25.64
CA ASP A 232 1.17 4.74 26.03
C ASP A 232 -0.26 4.86 26.58
N ALA A 233 -0.53 5.88 27.40
CA ALA A 233 -1.86 6.14 27.94
C ALA A 233 -2.89 6.53 26.85
N ASN A 234 -2.44 7.11 25.74
CA ASN A 234 -3.29 7.56 24.64
C ASN A 234 -3.34 6.57 23.46
N MET A 235 -2.51 5.53 23.44
CA MET A 235 -2.44 4.55 22.35
C MET A 235 -3.80 3.93 22.00
N PRO A 236 -4.65 3.49 22.97
CA PRO A 236 -5.97 2.96 22.62
C PRO A 236 -6.90 3.98 21.97
N LEU A 237 -6.71 5.28 22.24
CA LEU A 237 -7.48 6.34 21.60
C LEU A 237 -6.98 6.58 20.16
N ASP A 238 -5.66 6.56 19.95
CA ASP A 238 -5.09 6.68 18.61
C ASP A 238 -5.48 5.46 17.73
N GLN A 239 -5.55 4.24 18.31
CA GLN A 239 -6.06 3.06 17.59
C GLN A 239 -7.53 3.18 17.19
N VAL A 240 -8.38 3.75 18.06
CA VAL A 240 -9.78 4.03 17.69
C VAL A 240 -9.87 5.08 16.56
N LEU A 241 -8.89 5.99 16.43
CA LEU A 241 -8.83 6.90 15.28
C LEU A 241 -8.62 6.12 13.98
N GLU A 242 -7.68 5.17 13.99
CA GLU A 242 -7.36 4.29 12.85
C GLU A 242 -8.55 3.40 12.47
N GLU A 243 -9.16 2.72 13.45
CA GLU A 243 -10.37 1.90 13.21
C GLU A 243 -11.48 2.68 12.50
N ARG A 244 -11.74 3.92 12.93
CA ARG A 244 -12.82 4.75 12.39
C ARG A 244 -12.54 5.24 10.97
N GLU A 245 -11.27 5.43 10.62
CA GLU A 245 -10.88 5.87 9.28
C GLU A 245 -10.91 4.72 8.29
N ASP A 246 -10.39 3.55 8.68
CA ASP A 246 -10.47 2.31 7.90
C ASP A 246 -11.93 1.94 7.59
N GLU A 247 -12.85 2.12 8.55
CA GLU A 247 -14.28 1.86 8.36
C GLU A 247 -14.94 2.74 7.29
N LEU A 248 -14.47 3.98 7.11
CA LEU A 248 -14.97 4.87 6.06
C LEU A 248 -14.54 4.41 4.67
N ARG A 249 -13.31 3.89 4.56
CA ARG A 249 -12.71 3.42 3.30
C ARG A 249 -13.32 2.14 2.76
N ILE A 250 -14.12 1.42 3.55
CA ILE A 250 -14.77 0.17 3.10
C ILE A 250 -15.67 0.40 1.88
N ILE A 251 -16.42 1.51 1.86
CA ILE A 251 -17.37 1.84 0.79
C ILE A 251 -16.81 2.95 -0.07
N LYS A 252 -16.43 2.61 -1.31
CA LYS A 252 -15.83 3.56 -2.24
C LYS A 252 -16.91 4.42 -2.89
N THR A 253 -16.61 5.70 -3.11
CA THR A 253 -17.42 6.56 -3.97
C THR A 253 -17.22 6.20 -5.44
N PRO A 254 -18.12 6.63 -6.35
CA PRO A 254 -17.94 6.40 -7.79
C PRO A 254 -16.61 6.91 -8.36
N ARG A 255 -16.05 8.00 -7.82
CA ARG A 255 -14.75 8.53 -8.28
C ARG A 255 -13.58 7.71 -7.75
N GLU A 256 -13.66 7.20 -6.54
CA GLU A 256 -12.67 6.28 -5.97
C GLU A 256 -12.66 4.94 -6.73
N ILE A 257 -13.83 4.42 -7.10
CA ILE A 257 -13.95 3.23 -7.96
C ILE A 257 -13.29 3.48 -9.33
N GLU A 258 -13.42 4.67 -9.92
CA GLU A 258 -12.75 4.96 -11.19
C GLU A 258 -11.22 4.98 -11.04
N GLN A 259 -10.68 5.45 -9.92
CA GLN A 259 -9.23 5.37 -9.64
C GLN A 259 -8.73 3.93 -9.51
N ILE A 260 -9.53 3.05 -8.88
CA ILE A 260 -9.23 1.60 -8.86
C ILE A 260 -9.27 1.04 -10.29
N ARG A 261 -10.25 1.43 -11.12
CA ARG A 261 -10.30 1.00 -12.54
C ARG A 261 -9.10 1.49 -13.33
N GLU A 262 -8.58 2.68 -13.06
CA GLU A 262 -7.32 3.18 -13.66
C GLU A 262 -6.13 2.29 -13.29
N ALA A 263 -6.00 1.95 -12.01
CA ALA A 263 -4.97 1.04 -11.52
C ALA A 263 -5.08 -0.36 -12.16
N ILE A 264 -6.30 -0.89 -12.32
CA ILE A 264 -6.55 -2.17 -12.98
C ILE A 264 -6.14 -2.10 -14.45
N ARG A 265 -6.52 -1.06 -15.19
CA ARG A 265 -6.09 -0.91 -16.60
C ARG A 265 -4.57 -0.89 -16.74
N ALA A 266 -3.86 -0.20 -15.85
CA ALA A 266 -2.40 -0.18 -15.85
C ALA A 266 -1.80 -1.56 -15.50
N THR A 267 -2.43 -2.28 -14.58
CA THR A 267 -2.09 -3.66 -14.20
C THR A 267 -2.25 -4.61 -15.38
N GLU A 268 -3.38 -4.56 -16.08
CA GLU A 268 -3.67 -5.35 -17.29
C GLU A 268 -2.61 -5.09 -18.38
N ARG A 269 -2.25 -3.81 -18.63
CA ARG A 269 -1.14 -3.46 -19.53
C ARG A 269 0.20 -4.05 -19.07
N GLY A 270 0.45 -4.10 -17.77
CA GLY A 270 1.61 -4.78 -17.19
C GLY A 270 1.63 -6.28 -17.49
N PHE A 271 0.49 -6.96 -17.34
CA PHE A 271 0.35 -8.38 -17.69
C PHE A 271 0.55 -8.64 -19.19
N GLU A 272 -0.03 -7.82 -20.06
CA GLU A 272 0.18 -7.92 -21.52
C GLU A 272 1.66 -7.83 -21.88
N ARG A 273 2.36 -6.82 -21.34
CA ARG A 273 3.81 -6.63 -21.57
C ARG A 273 4.65 -7.77 -21.02
N VAL A 274 4.25 -8.35 -19.88
CA VAL A 274 4.88 -9.58 -19.37
C VAL A 274 4.65 -10.75 -20.33
N ALA A 275 3.42 -10.94 -20.82
CA ALA A 275 3.11 -12.02 -21.76
C ALA A 275 3.90 -11.89 -23.06
N ASP A 276 4.17 -10.67 -23.54
CA ASP A 276 5.01 -10.46 -24.71
C ASP A 276 6.46 -10.94 -24.51
N VAL A 277 6.99 -10.88 -23.28
CA VAL A 277 8.41 -11.15 -23.02
C VAL A 277 8.67 -12.45 -22.24
N ILE A 278 7.64 -13.10 -21.69
CA ILE A 278 7.81 -14.27 -20.81
C ILE A 278 8.55 -15.43 -21.49
N SER A 279 8.40 -15.60 -22.81
CA SER A 279 9.13 -16.59 -23.62
C SER A 279 10.66 -16.34 -23.69
N LEU A 280 11.12 -15.16 -23.28
CA LEU A 280 12.53 -14.80 -23.15
C LEU A 280 13.09 -15.13 -21.76
N ALA A 281 12.24 -15.31 -20.74
CA ALA A 281 12.67 -15.52 -19.37
C ALA A 281 13.62 -16.74 -19.18
N PRO A 282 13.41 -17.89 -19.87
CA PRO A 282 14.37 -19.00 -19.82
C PRO A 282 15.71 -18.74 -20.52
N LYS A 283 15.79 -17.71 -21.36
CA LYS A 283 16.97 -17.40 -22.19
C LYS A 283 17.90 -16.39 -21.51
N VAL A 284 17.54 -15.89 -20.34
CA VAL A 284 18.30 -14.91 -19.58
C VAL A 284 18.72 -15.44 -18.21
N ARG A 285 19.74 -14.82 -17.61
CA ARG A 285 20.32 -15.25 -16.33
C ARG A 285 19.35 -15.14 -15.15
N ARG A 286 18.45 -14.15 -15.18
CA ARG A 286 17.48 -13.87 -14.10
C ARG A 286 16.10 -13.66 -14.72
N GLY A 287 15.44 -14.75 -15.07
CA GLY A 287 14.14 -14.72 -15.75
C GLY A 287 13.05 -14.08 -14.89
N GLU A 288 12.98 -14.41 -13.60
CA GLU A 288 12.01 -13.80 -12.66
C GLU A 288 12.21 -12.28 -12.59
N ARG A 289 13.48 -11.83 -12.57
CA ARG A 289 13.83 -10.40 -12.53
C ARG A 289 13.43 -9.65 -13.79
N LEU A 290 13.52 -10.31 -14.96
CA LEU A 290 13.08 -9.73 -16.23
C LEU A 290 11.57 -9.45 -16.18
N ILE A 291 10.79 -10.43 -15.72
CA ILE A 291 9.33 -10.31 -15.58
C ILE A 291 8.98 -9.17 -14.60
N GLU A 292 9.58 -9.16 -13.40
CA GLU A 292 9.41 -8.08 -12.41
C GLU A 292 9.69 -6.70 -13.03
N SER A 293 10.84 -6.56 -13.69
CA SER A 293 11.27 -5.26 -14.23
C SER A 293 10.34 -4.74 -15.34
N VAL A 294 9.78 -5.64 -16.14
CA VAL A 294 8.84 -5.28 -17.22
C VAL A 294 7.50 -4.84 -16.63
N PHE A 295 7.00 -5.58 -15.63
CA PHE A 295 5.74 -5.22 -14.97
C PHE A 295 5.86 -3.89 -14.21
N MET A 296 6.88 -3.74 -13.36
CA MET A 296 7.12 -2.50 -12.62
C MET A 296 7.33 -1.30 -13.55
N GLY A 297 8.12 -1.47 -14.61
CA GLY A 297 8.33 -0.44 -15.61
C GLY A 297 7.05 -0.03 -16.33
N SER A 298 6.15 -0.99 -16.58
CA SER A 298 4.81 -0.71 -17.11
C SER A 298 3.97 0.11 -16.14
N CYS A 299 3.91 -0.27 -14.87
CA CYS A 299 3.13 0.47 -13.86
C CYS A 299 3.62 1.90 -13.71
N ARG A 300 4.95 2.10 -13.66
CA ARG A 300 5.53 3.46 -13.56
C ARG A 300 5.32 4.31 -14.83
N TYR A 301 5.04 3.69 -15.97
CA TYR A 301 4.77 4.39 -17.21
C TYR A 301 3.28 4.71 -17.39
N GLU A 302 2.40 3.78 -17.04
CA GLU A 302 0.94 3.89 -17.23
C GLU A 302 0.22 4.56 -16.05
N ALA A 303 0.79 4.51 -14.85
CA ALA A 303 0.18 4.96 -13.59
C ALA A 303 1.22 5.62 -12.66
N ASN A 304 1.05 5.52 -11.33
CA ASN A 304 2.02 6.03 -10.37
C ASN A 304 3.17 5.05 -10.16
N ASP A 305 2.94 3.91 -9.54
CA ASP A 305 3.97 2.91 -9.24
C ASP A 305 3.29 1.53 -9.12
N VAL A 306 4.01 0.52 -8.62
CA VAL A 306 3.36 -0.70 -8.13
C VAL A 306 2.67 -0.47 -6.79
N SER A 307 1.51 -1.08 -6.56
CA SER A 307 0.76 -0.99 -5.29
C SER A 307 1.41 -1.77 -4.16
N PHE A 308 2.22 -2.77 -4.48
CA PHE A 308 3.04 -3.57 -3.57
C PHE A 308 4.23 -4.18 -4.33
N GLU A 309 5.18 -4.75 -3.61
CA GLU A 309 6.35 -5.41 -4.22
C GLU A 309 5.91 -6.62 -5.05
N THR A 310 6.13 -6.57 -6.36
CA THR A 310 5.74 -7.61 -7.32
C THR A 310 6.32 -8.97 -6.92
N VAL A 311 5.51 -10.03 -6.96
CA VAL A 311 5.93 -11.41 -6.70
C VAL A 311 6.03 -12.16 -8.02
N VAL A 312 7.20 -12.74 -8.30
CA VAL A 312 7.45 -13.56 -9.50
C VAL A 312 8.00 -14.92 -9.10
N GLY A 313 7.12 -15.84 -8.73
CA GLY A 313 7.49 -17.18 -8.30
C GLY A 313 7.46 -18.19 -9.43
N SER A 314 8.62 -18.59 -9.98
CA SER A 314 8.67 -19.62 -11.03
C SER A 314 8.90 -21.04 -10.49
N GLY A 315 8.23 -22.02 -11.10
CA GLY A 315 8.36 -23.43 -10.74
C GLY A 315 8.13 -23.63 -9.24
N ARG A 316 9.04 -24.29 -8.53
CA ARG A 316 8.93 -24.49 -7.07
C ARG A 316 8.76 -23.21 -6.23
N ARG A 317 9.15 -22.03 -6.73
CA ARG A 317 9.02 -20.77 -5.99
C ARG A 317 7.61 -20.21 -6.01
N SER A 318 6.77 -20.65 -6.94
CA SER A 318 5.32 -20.37 -6.93
C SER A 318 4.63 -20.84 -5.64
N THR A 319 5.28 -21.72 -4.86
CA THR A 319 4.77 -22.22 -3.58
C THR A 319 5.03 -21.28 -2.39
N PHE A 320 5.71 -20.14 -2.58
CA PHE A 320 5.99 -19.17 -1.53
C PHE A 320 5.20 -17.89 -1.77
N LEU A 321 4.30 -17.52 -0.84
CA LEU A 321 3.33 -16.44 -1.05
C LEU A 321 3.98 -15.09 -1.37
N HIS A 322 4.90 -14.61 -0.51
CA HIS A 322 5.56 -13.31 -0.65
C HIS A 322 7.00 -13.46 -1.15
N TYR A 323 7.19 -14.21 -2.24
CA TYR A 323 8.51 -14.37 -2.87
C TYR A 323 8.87 -13.12 -3.68
N MET A 324 9.52 -12.14 -3.05
CA MET A 324 9.91 -10.87 -3.68
C MET A 324 11.39 -10.82 -4.10
N ILE A 325 12.13 -11.92 -3.90
CA ILE A 325 13.56 -11.95 -4.24
C ILE A 325 13.75 -11.92 -5.77
N ASN A 326 12.84 -12.54 -6.52
CA ASN A 326 12.70 -12.45 -7.98
C ASN A 326 14.04 -12.48 -8.72
N ASN A 327 14.89 -13.47 -8.45
CA ASN A 327 16.26 -13.48 -8.98
C ASN A 327 16.75 -14.82 -9.52
N HIS A 328 15.88 -15.83 -9.54
CA HIS A 328 16.23 -17.13 -10.07
C HIS A 328 16.04 -17.22 -11.60
N PRO A 329 16.77 -18.16 -12.24
CA PRO A 329 16.47 -18.58 -13.60
C PRO A 329 15.08 -19.22 -13.68
N VAL A 330 14.40 -18.98 -14.79
CA VAL A 330 13.11 -19.59 -15.15
C VAL A 330 13.36 -20.74 -16.13
N SER A 331 12.61 -21.83 -16.03
CA SER A 331 12.70 -22.96 -16.97
C SER A 331 11.49 -23.00 -17.90
N GLU A 332 11.63 -23.57 -19.10
CA GLU A 332 10.55 -23.65 -20.10
C GLU A 332 9.31 -24.41 -19.59
N GLY A 333 9.49 -25.44 -18.78
CA GLY A 333 8.39 -26.22 -18.18
C GLY A 333 7.79 -25.62 -16.90
N ASP A 334 8.31 -24.49 -16.42
CA ASP A 334 7.76 -23.82 -15.23
C ASP A 334 6.42 -23.15 -15.54
N ALA A 335 5.59 -22.99 -14.51
CA ALA A 335 4.60 -21.92 -14.45
C ALA A 335 5.11 -20.83 -13.50
N VAL A 336 4.70 -19.59 -13.73
CA VAL A 336 5.04 -18.42 -12.93
C VAL A 336 3.77 -17.91 -12.26
N VAL A 337 3.74 -17.92 -10.92
CA VAL A 337 2.78 -17.08 -10.18
C VAL A 337 3.30 -15.65 -10.27
N LEU A 338 2.59 -14.82 -11.03
CA LEU A 338 2.79 -13.38 -11.10
C LEU A 338 1.65 -12.73 -10.32
N ASP A 339 2.00 -12.22 -9.16
CA ASP A 339 1.13 -11.48 -8.26
C ASP A 339 1.65 -10.04 -8.21
N ALA A 340 0.83 -9.14 -8.76
CA ALA A 340 1.27 -7.80 -9.10
C ALA A 340 0.09 -6.85 -9.34
N GLY A 341 0.24 -5.61 -8.88
CA GLY A 341 -0.74 -4.56 -9.10
C GLY A 341 -0.09 -3.20 -9.29
N ALA A 342 -0.76 -2.33 -10.03
CA ALA A 342 -0.40 -0.93 -10.17
C ALA A 342 -1.11 -0.09 -9.09
N GLU A 343 -0.54 1.08 -8.82
CA GLU A 343 -1.12 2.14 -8.03
C GLU A 343 -1.40 3.34 -8.95
N SER A 344 -2.62 3.88 -8.91
CA SER A 344 -3.02 5.08 -9.64
C SER A 344 -2.33 6.34 -9.10
N GLN A 345 -2.45 7.46 -9.82
CA GLN A 345 -1.88 8.76 -9.39
C GLN A 345 -2.49 9.28 -8.08
N TYR A 346 -3.70 8.85 -7.75
CA TYR A 346 -4.36 9.16 -6.48
C TYR A 346 -4.26 8.00 -5.47
N LEU A 347 -3.27 7.11 -5.65
CA LEU A 347 -2.85 6.07 -4.72
C LEU A 347 -3.81 4.87 -4.57
N TYR A 348 -4.87 4.79 -5.37
CA TYR A 348 -5.71 3.60 -5.39
C TYR A 348 -4.99 2.44 -6.08
N ALA A 349 -5.04 1.28 -5.45
CA ALA A 349 -4.39 0.05 -5.85
C ALA A 349 -5.28 -0.84 -6.71
N ALA A 350 -4.64 -1.64 -7.54
CA ALA A 350 -5.14 -2.90 -8.05
C ALA A 350 -4.33 -4.05 -7.42
N ASP A 351 -4.88 -5.25 -7.45
CA ASP A 351 -4.20 -6.47 -7.02
C ASP A 351 -4.65 -7.68 -7.84
N VAL A 352 -3.77 -8.18 -8.69
CA VAL A 352 -4.12 -9.25 -9.63
C VAL A 352 -3.03 -10.29 -9.64
N THR A 353 -3.44 -11.54 -9.47
CA THR A 353 -2.57 -12.71 -9.61
C THR A 353 -3.01 -13.57 -10.79
N ARG A 354 -2.05 -13.92 -11.66
CA ARG A 354 -2.19 -14.97 -12.67
C ARG A 354 -1.02 -15.94 -12.59
N THR A 355 -1.33 -17.22 -12.81
CA THR A 355 -0.30 -18.26 -12.93
C THR A 355 -0.06 -18.60 -14.39
N LEU A 356 1.04 -18.12 -14.98
CA LEU A 356 1.31 -18.19 -16.41
C LEU A 356 2.26 -19.34 -16.78
N PRO A 357 1.92 -20.26 -17.69
CA PRO A 357 2.83 -21.31 -18.15
C PRO A 357 3.90 -20.72 -19.06
N VAL A 358 5.18 -20.88 -18.71
CA VAL A 358 6.28 -20.23 -19.43
C VAL A 358 6.39 -20.70 -20.89
N SER A 359 6.05 -21.96 -21.15
CA SER A 359 5.99 -22.52 -22.51
C SER A 359 4.80 -22.07 -23.35
N GLY A 360 3.82 -21.38 -22.73
CA GLY A 360 2.51 -21.08 -23.32
C GLY A 360 1.45 -22.17 -23.14
N HIS A 361 1.81 -23.34 -22.58
CA HIS A 361 0.87 -24.43 -22.27
C HIS A 361 1.09 -25.01 -20.88
N TYR A 362 -0.01 -25.27 -20.16
CA TYR A 362 0.05 -25.97 -18.89
C TYR A 362 0.36 -27.46 -19.09
N SER A 363 1.18 -28.03 -18.21
CA SER A 363 1.25 -29.47 -18.07
C SER A 363 -0.08 -30.02 -17.52
N PRO A 364 -0.39 -31.32 -17.70
CA PRO A 364 -1.62 -31.90 -17.15
C PRO A 364 -1.77 -31.70 -15.63
N ALA A 365 -0.67 -31.75 -14.88
CA ALA A 365 -0.68 -31.50 -13.44
C ALA A 365 -0.95 -30.03 -13.13
N GLN A 366 -0.24 -29.10 -13.78
CA GLN A 366 -0.45 -27.66 -13.59
C GLN A 366 -1.88 -27.24 -13.93
N ARG A 367 -2.42 -27.75 -15.06
CA ARG A 367 -3.78 -27.48 -15.50
C ARG A 367 -4.82 -27.92 -14.48
N ARG A 368 -4.68 -29.14 -13.94
CA ARG A 368 -5.63 -29.67 -12.95
C ARG A 368 -5.64 -28.85 -11.65
N VAL A 369 -4.49 -28.33 -11.23
CA VAL A 369 -4.41 -27.43 -10.07
C VAL A 369 -5.04 -26.07 -10.39
N ALA A 370 -4.78 -25.51 -11.58
CA ALA A 370 -5.38 -24.25 -12.00
C ALA A 370 -6.89 -24.31 -12.16
N GLU A 371 -7.44 -25.43 -12.66
CA GLU A 371 -8.89 -25.68 -12.71
C GLU A 371 -9.52 -25.74 -11.31
N ALA A 372 -8.85 -26.37 -10.34
CA ALA A 372 -9.35 -26.43 -8.97
C ALA A 372 -9.37 -25.04 -8.30
N VAL A 373 -8.33 -24.24 -8.53
CA VAL A 373 -8.27 -22.86 -8.04
C VAL A 373 -9.34 -21.97 -8.71
N LEU A 374 -9.53 -22.10 -10.02
CA LEU A 374 -10.61 -21.42 -10.75
C LEU A 374 -11.99 -21.78 -10.18
N ALA A 375 -12.24 -23.08 -9.97
CA ALA A 375 -13.50 -23.56 -9.39
C ALA A 375 -13.77 -22.97 -8.01
N ALA A 376 -12.74 -22.81 -7.18
CA ALA A 376 -12.86 -22.16 -5.87
C ALA A 376 -13.21 -20.66 -5.99
N SER A 377 -12.57 -19.93 -6.91
CA SER A 377 -12.86 -18.52 -7.18
C SER A 377 -14.31 -18.34 -7.66
N ASP A 378 -14.74 -19.17 -8.62
CA ASP A 378 -16.12 -19.13 -9.14
C ASP A 378 -17.17 -19.51 -8.08
N ALA A 379 -16.87 -20.47 -7.21
CA ALA A 379 -17.75 -20.84 -6.08
C ALA A 379 -17.90 -19.68 -5.09
N ALA A 380 -16.82 -18.95 -4.81
CA ALA A 380 -16.84 -17.78 -3.95
C ALA A 380 -17.65 -16.62 -4.56
N ILE A 381 -17.43 -16.29 -5.83
CA ILE A 381 -18.21 -15.25 -6.54
C ILE A 381 -19.70 -15.63 -6.61
N ALA A 382 -20.02 -16.90 -6.81
CA ALA A 382 -21.40 -17.38 -6.78
C ALA A 382 -22.03 -17.27 -5.38
N ALA A 383 -21.24 -17.46 -4.31
CA ALA A 383 -21.69 -17.23 -2.94
C ALA A 383 -21.90 -15.75 -2.64
N ALA A 384 -21.02 -14.87 -3.13
CA ALA A 384 -21.09 -13.42 -2.98
C ALA A 384 -22.38 -12.82 -3.56
N ASN A 385 -22.88 -13.40 -4.66
CA ASN A 385 -24.09 -12.97 -5.35
C ASN A 385 -25.39 -13.50 -4.72
N LYS A 386 -25.34 -14.16 -3.55
CA LYS A 386 -26.54 -14.57 -2.81
C LYS A 386 -27.08 -13.40 -1.98
N PRO A 387 -28.42 -13.29 -1.82
CA PRO A 387 -29.01 -12.25 -0.96
C PRO A 387 -28.48 -12.33 0.48
N GLY A 388 -28.00 -11.20 1.01
CA GLY A 388 -27.47 -11.10 2.37
C GLY A 388 -26.11 -11.77 2.57
N ALA A 389 -25.39 -12.08 1.49
CA ALA A 389 -24.04 -12.63 1.58
C ALA A 389 -23.11 -11.70 2.36
N ARG A 390 -22.25 -12.32 3.17
CA ARG A 390 -21.19 -11.67 3.95
C ARG A 390 -19.84 -12.07 3.38
N TYR A 391 -18.81 -11.29 3.67
CA TYR A 391 -17.46 -11.60 3.22
C TYR A 391 -17.01 -13.04 3.56
N ARG A 392 -17.26 -13.48 4.80
CA ARG A 392 -16.98 -14.86 5.26
C ARG A 392 -17.68 -15.97 4.45
N ASP A 393 -18.82 -15.69 3.81
CA ASP A 393 -19.56 -16.70 3.04
C ASP A 393 -18.81 -17.06 1.75
N LEU A 394 -18.07 -16.10 1.18
CA LEU A 394 -17.20 -16.30 0.02
C LEU A 394 -16.01 -17.18 0.40
N MET A 395 -15.36 -16.86 1.52
CA MET A 395 -14.23 -17.63 2.05
C MET A 395 -14.64 -19.08 2.30
N ALA A 396 -15.80 -19.29 2.95
CA ALA A 396 -16.32 -20.62 3.22
C ALA A 396 -16.59 -21.41 1.93
N ALA A 397 -17.14 -20.76 0.89
CA ALA A 397 -17.39 -21.40 -0.40
C ALA A 397 -16.11 -21.77 -1.15
N ALA A 398 -15.09 -20.91 -1.11
CA ALA A 398 -13.77 -21.23 -1.68
C ALA A 398 -13.13 -22.43 -0.95
N MET A 399 -13.13 -22.43 0.38
CA MET A 399 -12.57 -23.52 1.20
C MET A 399 -13.30 -24.86 0.97
N ASP A 400 -14.63 -24.83 0.84
CA ASP A 400 -15.43 -26.02 0.50
C ASP A 400 -15.01 -26.61 -0.86
N SER A 401 -14.91 -25.76 -1.90
CA SER A 401 -14.47 -26.18 -3.23
C SER A 401 -13.04 -26.77 -3.23
N ILE A 402 -12.14 -26.15 -2.47
CA ILE A 402 -10.75 -26.61 -2.33
C ILE A 402 -10.68 -27.97 -1.63
N ALA A 403 -11.42 -28.16 -0.53
CA ALA A 403 -11.43 -29.43 0.18
C ALA A 403 -11.88 -30.59 -0.73
N HIS A 404 -12.94 -30.39 -1.53
CA HIS A 404 -13.40 -31.40 -2.50
C HIS A 404 -12.39 -31.63 -3.63
N SER A 405 -11.77 -30.56 -4.14
CA SER A 405 -10.73 -30.69 -5.17
C SER A 405 -9.51 -31.48 -4.69
N LEU A 406 -9.08 -31.25 -3.44
CA LEU A 406 -7.97 -31.98 -2.82
C LEU A 406 -8.32 -33.45 -2.54
N GLU A 407 -9.57 -33.75 -2.19
CA GLU A 407 -10.06 -35.13 -2.09
C GLU A 407 -10.01 -35.83 -3.46
N ASP A 408 -10.52 -35.19 -4.51
CA ASP A 408 -10.53 -35.73 -5.88
C ASP A 408 -9.11 -35.92 -6.46
N MET A 409 -8.15 -35.09 -6.05
CA MET A 409 -6.73 -35.25 -6.39
C MET A 409 -6.03 -36.34 -5.55
N GLY A 410 -6.69 -36.87 -4.51
CA GLY A 410 -6.11 -37.85 -3.59
C GLY A 410 -5.02 -37.26 -2.68
N ILE A 411 -5.04 -35.94 -2.46
CA ILE A 411 -4.10 -35.22 -1.59
C ILE A 411 -4.61 -35.18 -0.15
N LEU A 412 -5.92 -35.01 0.01
CA LEU A 412 -6.55 -34.97 1.33
C LEU A 412 -6.48 -36.36 2.00
N THR A 413 -6.04 -36.40 3.26
CA THR A 413 -5.87 -37.65 4.03
C THR A 413 -7.16 -38.18 4.66
N VAL A 414 -8.21 -37.37 4.59
CA VAL A 414 -9.58 -37.63 5.05
C VAL A 414 -10.55 -37.19 3.94
N SER A 415 -11.84 -37.49 4.06
CA SER A 415 -12.84 -36.95 3.12
C SER A 415 -13.00 -35.43 3.27
N ALA A 416 -13.42 -34.72 2.22
CA ALA A 416 -13.69 -33.28 2.29
C ALA A 416 -14.66 -32.93 3.42
N ALA A 417 -15.73 -33.73 3.59
CA ALA A 417 -16.70 -33.57 4.66
C ALA A 417 -16.12 -33.70 6.08
N GLU A 418 -15.04 -34.45 6.26
CA GLU A 418 -14.33 -34.52 7.55
C GLU A 418 -13.44 -33.29 7.71
N SER A 419 -12.79 -32.85 6.64
CA SER A 419 -11.90 -31.70 6.66
C SER A 419 -12.60 -30.37 6.86
N LEU A 420 -13.85 -30.24 6.44
CA LEU A 420 -14.64 -29.02 6.60
C LEU A 420 -15.28 -28.88 7.98
N LYS A 421 -15.05 -29.82 8.90
CA LYS A 421 -15.49 -29.68 10.30
C LYS A 421 -14.67 -28.62 11.04
N PRO A 422 -15.22 -28.00 12.10
CA PRO A 422 -14.51 -27.00 12.91
C PRO A 422 -13.17 -27.48 13.52
N ASP A 423 -12.98 -28.78 13.68
CA ASP A 423 -11.74 -29.41 14.17
C ASP A 423 -10.98 -30.19 13.07
N GLY A 424 -11.45 -30.11 11.82
CA GLY A 424 -10.86 -30.77 10.66
C GLY A 424 -9.71 -29.97 10.07
N GLU A 425 -10.04 -28.95 9.28
CA GLU A 425 -9.16 -27.96 8.63
C GLU A 425 -7.92 -28.52 7.91
N GLN A 426 -7.84 -29.82 7.61
CA GLN A 426 -6.66 -30.41 6.97
C GLN A 426 -6.38 -29.84 5.57
N HIS A 427 -7.41 -29.40 4.84
CA HIS A 427 -7.27 -28.70 3.56
C HIS A 427 -6.47 -27.38 3.69
N CYS A 428 -6.51 -26.73 4.87
CA CYS A 428 -5.75 -25.51 5.14
C CYS A 428 -4.23 -25.72 5.12
N ARG A 429 -3.74 -26.97 5.02
CA ARG A 429 -2.32 -27.23 4.77
C ARG A 429 -1.86 -26.70 3.41
N TRP A 430 -2.74 -26.66 2.40
CA TRP A 430 -2.38 -26.31 1.02
C TRP A 430 -3.04 -25.03 0.51
N LEU A 431 -4.06 -24.53 1.22
CA LEU A 431 -4.57 -23.15 1.14
C LEU A 431 -4.56 -22.57 2.56
N TYR A 432 -3.50 -21.85 2.92
CA TYR A 432 -3.22 -21.41 4.31
C TYR A 432 -3.30 -19.89 4.51
N HIS A 433 -3.75 -19.14 3.52
CA HIS A 433 -4.01 -17.70 3.62
C HIS A 433 -5.51 -17.41 3.45
N GLY A 434 -5.94 -16.19 3.79
CA GLY A 434 -7.28 -15.72 3.48
C GLY A 434 -7.49 -15.67 1.97
N THR A 435 -8.71 -15.88 1.49
CA THR A 435 -9.01 -15.89 0.05
C THR A 435 -9.34 -14.50 -0.49
N GLY A 436 -8.83 -13.45 0.17
CA GLY A 436 -8.96 -12.06 -0.23
C GLY A 436 -8.91 -11.07 0.94
N HIS A 437 -9.01 -9.80 0.57
CA HIS A 437 -9.03 -8.65 1.47
C HIS A 437 -9.72 -7.45 0.81
N HIS A 438 -10.07 -6.43 1.58
CA HIS A 438 -10.48 -5.14 0.99
C HIS A 438 -9.34 -4.52 0.18
N LEU A 439 -9.72 -3.78 -0.86
CA LEU A 439 -8.81 -3.09 -1.77
C LEU A 439 -9.25 -1.64 -1.96
N GLY A 440 -8.31 -0.71 -2.00
CA GLY A 440 -8.56 0.72 -2.23
C GLY A 440 -7.27 1.51 -2.24
N LEU A 441 -7.15 2.52 -1.37
CA LEU A 441 -5.90 3.31 -1.28
C LEU A 441 -4.71 2.51 -0.75
N ASP A 442 -4.93 1.37 -0.11
CA ASP A 442 -3.88 0.40 0.20
C ASP A 442 -4.26 -0.92 -0.49
N CYS A 443 -3.26 -1.73 -0.87
CA CYS A 443 -3.48 -3.08 -1.39
C CYS A 443 -4.28 -3.90 -0.37
N HIS A 444 -3.77 -4.01 0.86
CA HIS A 444 -4.54 -4.50 2.01
C HIS A 444 -5.28 -3.34 2.69
N ASP A 445 -6.43 -2.96 2.15
CA ASP A 445 -7.25 -1.85 2.62
C ASP A 445 -8.04 -2.21 3.90
N ALA A 446 -8.38 -1.19 4.70
CA ALA A 446 -9.24 -1.27 5.88
C ALA A 446 -8.88 -2.37 6.90
N GLN A 447 -7.59 -2.67 7.06
CA GLN A 447 -7.09 -3.77 7.90
C GLN A 447 -7.45 -3.67 9.39
N HIS A 448 -7.74 -2.47 9.89
CA HIS A 448 -8.14 -2.21 11.28
C HIS A 448 -9.65 -2.04 11.45
N ALA A 449 -10.43 -2.18 10.37
CA ALA A 449 -11.87 -2.17 10.50
C ALA A 449 -12.35 -3.28 11.44
N ARG A 450 -13.33 -2.97 12.28
CA ARG A 450 -13.89 -3.95 13.22
C ARG A 450 -14.67 -5.04 12.47
N ASP A 451 -14.68 -6.25 13.04
CA ASP A 451 -15.39 -7.42 12.50
C ASP A 451 -16.81 -7.12 12.02
N GLU A 452 -17.57 -6.31 12.77
CA GLU A 452 -18.95 -5.94 12.45
C GLU A 452 -19.11 -5.15 11.12
N TYR A 453 -18.02 -4.58 10.60
CA TYR A 453 -17.93 -3.94 9.30
C TYR A 453 -17.22 -4.83 8.27
N TYR A 454 -16.25 -5.63 8.72
CA TYR A 454 -15.50 -6.58 7.91
C TYR A 454 -14.79 -7.58 8.84
N PRO A 455 -14.96 -8.91 8.71
CA PRO A 455 -15.61 -9.64 7.62
C PRO A 455 -17.07 -10.03 7.89
N ASP A 456 -17.65 -9.63 9.02
CA ASP A 456 -18.95 -10.15 9.49
C ASP A 456 -20.17 -9.42 8.89
N ALA A 457 -19.95 -8.29 8.22
CA ALA A 457 -20.97 -7.49 7.57
C ALA A 457 -21.48 -8.10 6.26
N GLU A 458 -22.72 -7.75 5.90
CA GLU A 458 -23.25 -7.99 4.56
C GLU A 458 -22.51 -7.15 3.53
N LEU A 459 -22.32 -7.72 2.33
CA LEU A 459 -21.77 -6.99 1.19
C LEU A 459 -22.68 -5.83 0.81
N LYS A 460 -22.08 -4.66 0.57
CA LYS A 460 -22.79 -3.42 0.23
C LYS A 460 -22.23 -2.81 -1.05
N PRO A 461 -23.07 -2.13 -1.85
CA PRO A 461 -22.60 -1.37 -3.01
C PRO A 461 -21.42 -0.47 -2.68
N GLY A 462 -20.43 -0.45 -3.56
CA GLY A 462 -19.19 0.32 -3.41
C GLY A 462 -18.08 -0.41 -2.65
N MET A 463 -18.32 -1.58 -2.06
CA MET A 463 -17.23 -2.42 -1.56
C MET A 463 -16.38 -2.95 -2.73
N VAL A 464 -15.07 -2.81 -2.59
CA VAL A 464 -14.06 -3.42 -3.46
C VAL A 464 -13.14 -4.31 -2.63
N PHE A 465 -12.88 -5.51 -3.12
CA PHE A 465 -12.06 -6.53 -2.45
C PHE A 465 -11.51 -7.55 -3.45
N THR A 466 -10.43 -8.22 -3.08
CA THR A 466 -9.83 -9.31 -3.87
C THR A 466 -10.54 -10.64 -3.63
N MET A 467 -10.42 -11.57 -4.60
CA MET A 467 -10.76 -12.98 -4.45
C MET A 467 -9.62 -13.84 -4.98
N GLU A 468 -8.79 -14.37 -4.08
CA GLU A 468 -7.46 -14.92 -4.37
C GLU A 468 -7.23 -16.37 -3.90
N PRO A 469 -8.08 -17.35 -4.23
CA PRO A 469 -7.77 -18.74 -3.85
C PRO A 469 -6.44 -19.21 -4.47
N GLY A 470 -5.74 -20.06 -3.74
CA GLY A 470 -4.48 -20.64 -4.17
C GLY A 470 -4.25 -22.07 -3.66
N LEU A 471 -3.40 -22.81 -4.35
CA LEU A 471 -2.94 -24.13 -3.94
C LEU A 471 -1.42 -24.19 -4.07
N TYR A 472 -0.75 -24.54 -2.97
CA TYR A 472 0.72 -24.52 -2.89
C TYR A 472 1.26 -25.87 -2.44
N PHE A 473 1.86 -26.60 -3.36
CA PHE A 473 2.42 -27.92 -3.10
C PHE A 473 3.93 -27.85 -3.04
N HIS A 474 4.49 -27.71 -1.84
CA HIS A 474 5.94 -27.71 -1.66
C HIS A 474 6.59 -29.01 -2.16
N ASP A 475 7.81 -28.91 -2.70
CA ASP A 475 8.51 -30.04 -3.34
C ASP A 475 8.84 -31.18 -2.37
N ASN A 476 8.94 -30.87 -1.08
CA ASN A 476 9.26 -31.79 0.00
C ASN A 476 8.01 -32.29 0.75
N ASP A 477 6.79 -31.95 0.31
CA ASP A 477 5.57 -32.44 0.95
C ASP A 477 5.21 -33.84 0.47
N LEU A 478 5.48 -34.83 1.32
CA LEU A 478 5.25 -36.25 1.01
C LEU A 478 3.77 -36.66 1.06
N LEU A 479 2.89 -35.80 1.58
CA LEU A 479 1.43 -36.01 1.49
C LEU A 479 0.89 -35.69 0.09
N VAL A 480 1.64 -34.96 -0.72
CA VAL A 480 1.27 -34.63 -2.09
C VAL A 480 1.83 -35.69 -3.05
N PRO A 481 1.04 -36.20 -4.02
CA PRO A 481 1.54 -37.05 -5.09
C PRO A 481 2.71 -36.39 -5.86
N GLU A 482 3.67 -37.19 -6.30
CA GLU A 482 4.93 -36.69 -6.87
C GLU A 482 4.71 -35.76 -8.06
N GLU A 483 3.68 -36.00 -8.87
CA GLU A 483 3.31 -35.20 -10.04
C GLU A 483 2.85 -33.77 -9.73
N TYR A 484 2.39 -33.47 -8.50
CA TYR A 484 1.94 -32.13 -8.09
C TYR A 484 2.99 -31.35 -7.29
N ARG A 485 4.06 -32.00 -6.85
CA ARG A 485 5.09 -31.39 -6.00
C ARG A 485 5.83 -30.28 -6.74
N GLY A 486 5.99 -29.13 -6.06
CA GLY A 486 6.60 -27.93 -6.61
C GLY A 486 5.65 -27.07 -7.45
N ILE A 487 4.36 -27.38 -7.50
CA ILE A 487 3.35 -26.57 -8.19
C ILE A 487 2.66 -25.66 -7.18
N GLY A 488 2.77 -24.36 -7.41
CA GLY A 488 1.93 -23.33 -6.80
C GLY A 488 1.08 -22.66 -7.87
N VAL A 489 -0.19 -22.43 -7.56
CA VAL A 489 -1.13 -21.69 -8.41
C VAL A 489 -1.93 -20.76 -7.52
N ARG A 490 -2.04 -19.50 -7.93
CA ARG A 490 -3.00 -18.53 -7.39
C ARG A 490 -3.72 -17.86 -8.56
N LEU A 491 -5.00 -17.58 -8.35
CA LEU A 491 -5.84 -16.79 -9.23
C LEU A 491 -6.49 -15.72 -8.37
N GLU A 492 -6.30 -14.46 -8.73
CA GLU A 492 -6.82 -13.34 -7.97
C GLU A 492 -7.44 -12.29 -8.87
N ASP A 493 -8.63 -11.84 -8.48
CA ASP A 493 -9.39 -10.82 -9.17
C ASP A 493 -9.87 -9.76 -8.21
N ASP A 494 -9.89 -8.52 -8.70
CA ASP A 494 -10.50 -7.37 -8.04
C ASP A 494 -12.01 -7.41 -8.28
N LEU A 495 -12.79 -7.48 -7.21
CA LEU A 495 -14.26 -7.57 -7.25
C LEU A 495 -14.91 -6.27 -6.77
N LEU A 496 -16.01 -5.89 -7.41
CA LEU A 496 -16.85 -4.76 -7.01
C LEU A 496 -18.27 -5.22 -6.72
N VAL A 497 -18.81 -4.81 -5.57
CA VAL A 497 -20.27 -4.83 -5.35
C VAL A 497 -20.88 -3.59 -6.02
N THR A 498 -21.63 -3.80 -7.08
CA THR A 498 -22.27 -2.74 -7.86
C THR A 498 -23.46 -2.10 -7.13
N ASP A 499 -24.00 -1.00 -7.66
CA ASP A 499 -25.21 -0.35 -7.15
C ASP A 499 -26.44 -1.27 -7.09
N SER A 500 -26.49 -2.32 -7.91
CA SER A 500 -27.56 -3.33 -7.90
C SER A 500 -27.38 -4.38 -6.81
N GLY A 501 -26.22 -4.41 -6.14
CA GLY A 501 -25.80 -5.45 -5.21
C GLY A 501 -25.14 -6.67 -5.88
N GLU A 502 -24.98 -6.68 -7.20
CA GLU A 502 -24.25 -7.72 -7.93
C GLU A 502 -22.75 -7.56 -7.74
N VAL A 503 -22.06 -8.67 -7.48
CA VAL A 503 -20.60 -8.75 -7.41
C VAL A 503 -20.04 -9.08 -8.78
N VAL A 504 -19.27 -8.14 -9.34
CA VAL A 504 -18.66 -8.23 -10.67
C VAL A 504 -17.13 -8.20 -10.57
N ILE A 505 -16.47 -8.81 -11.54
CA ILE A 505 -15.01 -8.76 -11.69
C ILE A 505 -14.64 -7.46 -12.40
N LEU A 506 -13.65 -6.74 -11.86
CA LEU A 506 -13.11 -5.53 -12.46
C LEU A 506 -11.88 -5.81 -13.33
N SER A 507 -11.11 -6.85 -13.00
CA SER A 507 -9.84 -7.25 -13.62
C SER A 507 -10.00 -8.32 -14.71
N ASP A 508 -11.08 -8.26 -15.49
CA ASP A 508 -11.41 -9.29 -16.49
C ASP A 508 -10.64 -9.15 -17.81
N GLY A 509 -9.79 -8.13 -17.96
CA GLY A 509 -8.93 -7.94 -19.14
C GLY A 509 -7.80 -8.96 -19.25
N VAL A 510 -7.40 -9.62 -18.16
CA VAL A 510 -6.48 -10.78 -18.20
C VAL A 510 -7.25 -12.08 -17.94
N PRO A 511 -7.21 -13.06 -18.87
CA PRO A 511 -8.00 -14.28 -18.72
C PRO A 511 -7.74 -15.05 -17.42
N ARG A 512 -8.81 -15.62 -16.87
CA ARG A 512 -8.79 -16.40 -15.61
C ARG A 512 -8.62 -17.90 -15.84
N SER A 513 -9.29 -18.43 -16.87
CA SER A 513 -9.30 -19.87 -17.16
C SER A 513 -7.98 -20.34 -17.78
N PRO A 514 -7.53 -21.58 -17.50
CA PRO A 514 -6.34 -22.14 -18.14
C PRO A 514 -6.40 -22.06 -19.67
N GLU A 515 -7.53 -22.41 -20.27
CA GLU A 515 -7.75 -22.31 -21.71
C GLU A 515 -7.65 -20.87 -22.22
N GLY A 516 -8.22 -19.92 -21.47
CA GLY A 516 -8.16 -18.50 -21.80
C GLY A 516 -6.73 -17.96 -21.73
N ILE A 517 -5.96 -18.36 -20.72
CA ILE A 517 -4.56 -17.94 -20.56
C ILE A 517 -3.71 -18.49 -21.70
N GLU A 518 -3.83 -19.77 -22.07
CA GLU A 518 -3.08 -20.34 -23.20
C GLU A 518 -3.41 -19.65 -24.53
N ALA A 519 -4.71 -19.40 -24.78
CA ALA A 519 -5.15 -18.70 -25.99
C ALA A 519 -4.62 -17.27 -26.05
N TRP A 520 -4.71 -16.53 -24.95
CA TRP A 520 -4.21 -15.16 -24.85
C TRP A 520 -2.70 -15.08 -24.99
N MET A 521 -1.94 -15.95 -24.32
CA MET A 521 -0.49 -15.99 -24.45
C MET A 521 -0.02 -16.32 -25.88
N ALA A 522 -0.78 -17.10 -26.63
CA ALA A 522 -0.47 -17.40 -28.04
C ALA A 522 -0.56 -16.17 -28.97
N GLU A 523 -1.26 -15.11 -28.54
CA GLU A 523 -1.36 -13.83 -29.25
C GLU A 523 -0.24 -12.84 -28.89
N HIS A 524 0.63 -13.19 -27.93
CA HIS A 524 1.69 -12.33 -27.41
C HIS A 524 3.08 -12.79 -27.84
N GLY A 525 4.01 -11.85 -27.93
CA GLY A 525 5.40 -12.16 -28.23
C GLY A 525 6.32 -10.93 -28.31
N PRO A 526 7.66 -11.13 -28.33
CA PRO A 526 8.59 -10.02 -28.10
C PRO A 526 8.52 -8.89 -29.14
N GLU A 527 8.08 -9.22 -30.37
CA GLU A 527 7.86 -8.24 -31.44
C GLU A 527 6.78 -7.22 -31.04
N ARG A 528 5.73 -7.66 -30.35
CA ARG A 528 4.62 -6.82 -29.89
C ARG A 528 5.07 -5.85 -28.80
N TYR A 529 5.92 -6.29 -27.87
CA TYR A 529 6.50 -5.42 -26.85
C TYR A 529 7.26 -4.23 -27.46
N ILE A 530 8.07 -4.50 -28.49
CA ILE A 530 8.82 -3.45 -29.20
C ILE A 530 7.87 -2.53 -29.96
N ALA A 531 6.89 -3.10 -30.67
CA ALA A 531 5.90 -2.32 -31.43
C ALA A 531 5.08 -1.38 -30.54
N ASP A 532 4.58 -1.88 -29.41
CA ASP A 532 3.80 -1.11 -28.44
C ASP A 532 4.61 0.06 -27.86
N LEU A 533 5.86 -0.20 -27.46
CA LEU A 533 6.70 0.83 -26.84
C LEU A 533 7.18 1.92 -27.82
N THR A 534 7.38 1.57 -29.09
CA THR A 534 8.04 2.48 -30.05
C THR A 534 7.10 3.06 -31.10
N GLY A 535 5.91 2.47 -31.27
CA GLY A 535 5.03 2.75 -32.40
C GLY A 535 5.59 2.29 -33.76
N PHE A 536 6.66 1.47 -33.77
CA PHE A 536 7.32 0.95 -34.96
C PHE A 536 7.13 -0.56 -35.05
N ASP A 537 6.60 -1.08 -36.17
CA ASP A 537 6.53 -2.53 -36.39
C ASP A 537 7.96 -3.06 -36.64
N PRO A 538 8.51 -3.96 -35.80
CA PRO A 538 9.86 -4.52 -36.00
C PRO A 538 10.05 -5.24 -37.34
N LYS A 539 8.95 -5.52 -38.07
CA LYS A 539 8.96 -6.11 -39.42
C LYS A 539 9.19 -5.09 -40.53
N ASP A 540 9.03 -3.80 -40.27
CA ASP A 540 9.37 -2.69 -41.17
C ASP A 540 10.87 -2.34 -41.07
#